data_AF-A0ABD5IMD6-F1
#
_entry.id   AF-A0ABD5IMD6-F1
#
_cell.length_a   1.000
_cell.length_b   1.000
_cell.length_c   1.000
_cell.angle_alpha   90.00
_cell.angle_beta   90.00
_cell.angle_gamma   90.00
#
_symmetry.space_group_name_H-M   'P 1'
#
loop_
_entity.id
_entity.type
_entity.pdbx_description
1 polymer ?
#
loop_
_entity_poly.entity_id
_entity_poly.type
_entity_poly.pdbx_seq_one_letter_code
_entity_poly.pdbx_strand_id
1 'polypeptide(L)'
;MSSEGLPVDGVVGTDIVLNTRSTQQATDEAKSSLSADSAAQSADAAFKFSRQALSAATDAKEAAGNAQNIADANTYYITPSDPDGTIAGIAGTPDGEMFRVAVPEANGAIAAFNIYKNSNGIAEYITSQPNSKYVEEALDTAETAEIRTRGFRTIGYSDPNQVSNIVLEHVSVNGVRFMYQDDKAKSYFPYGADVRDATAKSVNFDGGTRLVSTDGDKYLGAETGLDGNTIWGTDPTTARKIYLNRALFNNPGQLLGDCSSSGDSISDAAMFNGAFKPFGWQMWASLNTNCRIRIDGVYATAGMRTDQILATHIPQVVAARNTFNIHMSGRNDIVQGEGIAGNLDKYLNEVTIPSFIKIFETLLLAGIIPVVCTMAAQGNSSSATQRAGEHKLNNWLRAYARKQKLPFIDLHKATVDPATGDWLPGYNKIDEDGNPDPSHPSETGAKAMGKALSDALEAWTSPVYPTIAEEQIAAGLTNNLLANPLFYTLNGAGDAPDGWTTVTAGTSSIAPDPEGKGNIWTLRNSKRTKQITLTPGDKLGFGFFIKSNADVQFEFYIAQGSASSTNYLAGMRTWNKKVDDFSYFYQEFVVPSGVTTATLVISCGAVDINTKQIGLFKL
;
A
#
# COMPACT_ATOMS: atom_id res chain seq x y z
N MET A 1 -55.44 -10.77 103.06
CA MET A 1 -56.79 -11.13 102.61
C MET A 1 -56.81 -11.25 101.11
N SER A 2 -56.83 -12.48 100.59
CA SER A 2 -57.62 -13.00 99.46
C SER A 2 -56.93 -14.27 98.93
N SER A 3 -57.47 -15.39 99.37
CA SER A 3 -57.27 -16.76 98.92
C SER A 3 -57.86 -16.99 97.54
N GLU A 4 -57.22 -17.81 96.69
CA GLU A 4 -57.73 -18.91 95.80
C GLU A 4 -56.51 -19.44 94.99
N GLY A 5 -56.02 -20.69 95.16
CA GLY A 5 -56.37 -21.92 94.41
C GLY A 5 -55.61 -22.02 93.07
N LEU A 6 -54.71 -22.99 92.78
CA LEU A 6 -54.95 -24.42 92.47
C LEU A 6 -53.62 -25.25 92.38
N PRO A 7 -53.66 -26.60 92.42
CA PRO A 7 -52.51 -27.50 92.67
C PRO A 7 -51.89 -28.16 91.42
N VAL A 8 -50.66 -28.70 91.52
CA VAL A 8 -50.09 -29.63 90.54
C VAL A 8 -49.44 -30.82 91.26
N ASP A 9 -50.05 -31.99 91.12
CA ASP A 9 -49.54 -33.30 91.52
C ASP A 9 -48.62 -33.88 90.44
N GLY A 10 -47.49 -34.45 90.84
CA GLY A 10 -46.70 -35.34 89.97
C GLY A 10 -45.20 -35.29 90.17
N VAL A 11 -44.67 -35.85 91.27
CA VAL A 11 -43.26 -36.26 91.34
C VAL A 11 -43.20 -37.72 91.76
N VAL A 12 -42.90 -38.58 90.79
CA VAL A 12 -42.58 -40.00 91.01
C VAL A 12 -41.07 -40.09 91.11
N GLY A 13 -40.55 -40.49 92.27
CA GLY A 13 -39.12 -40.77 92.48
C GLY A 13 -38.77 -42.20 92.06
N THR A 14 -37.70 -42.35 91.28
CA THR A 14 -37.05 -43.62 90.96
C THR A 14 -35.59 -43.59 91.43
N ASP A 15 -35.19 -44.60 92.19
CA ASP A 15 -33.80 -44.80 92.64
C ASP A 15 -32.86 -45.09 91.46
N ILE A 16 -31.76 -44.33 91.34
CA ILE A 16 -30.73 -44.52 90.31
C ILE A 16 -29.55 -45.29 90.90
N VAL A 17 -29.35 -46.53 90.42
CA VAL A 17 -28.12 -47.30 90.63
C VAL A 17 -27.07 -46.81 89.62
N LEU A 18 -25.96 -46.24 90.08
CA LEU A 18 -24.83 -45.86 89.23
C LEU A 18 -23.96 -47.10 88.96
N ASN A 19 -24.08 -47.67 87.76
CA ASN A 19 -23.22 -48.76 87.31
C ASN A 19 -21.75 -48.30 87.18
N THR A 20 -20.82 -49.18 87.55
CA THR A 20 -19.37 -49.00 87.37
C THR A 20 -19.03 -48.86 85.88
N ARG A 21 -18.47 -47.71 85.48
CA ARG A 21 -18.05 -47.47 84.09
C ARG A 21 -16.94 -48.45 83.70
N SER A 22 -17.08 -49.06 82.53
CA SER A 22 -16.02 -49.90 81.97
C SER A 22 -14.85 -49.04 81.47
N THR A 23 -13.62 -49.57 81.51
CA THR A 23 -12.44 -48.92 80.93
C THR A 23 -12.62 -48.56 79.45
N GLN A 24 -13.45 -49.33 78.75
CA GLN A 24 -13.81 -49.07 77.36
C GLN A 24 -14.63 -47.78 77.22
N GLN A 25 -15.65 -47.58 78.05
CA GLN A 25 -16.43 -46.33 78.05
C GLN A 25 -15.57 -45.11 78.36
N ALA A 26 -14.66 -45.19 79.33
CA ALA A 26 -13.74 -44.09 79.62
C ALA A 26 -12.79 -43.79 78.45
N THR A 27 -12.37 -44.82 77.71
CA THR A 27 -11.51 -44.68 76.52
C THR A 27 -12.28 -44.05 75.34
N ASP A 28 -13.53 -44.45 75.14
CA ASP A 28 -14.37 -43.94 74.06
C ASP A 28 -14.79 -42.48 74.34
N GLU A 29 -15.08 -42.13 75.60
CA GLU A 29 -15.29 -40.75 76.05
C GLU A 29 -14.03 -39.89 75.84
N ALA A 30 -12.83 -40.40 76.19
CA ALA A 30 -11.57 -39.68 75.97
C ALA A 30 -11.24 -39.46 74.48
N LYS A 31 -11.50 -40.46 73.62
CA LYS A 31 -11.35 -40.31 72.15
C LYS A 31 -12.34 -39.31 71.56
N SER A 32 -13.57 -39.29 72.07
CA SER A 32 -14.58 -38.29 71.70
C SER A 32 -14.12 -36.88 72.07
N SER A 33 -13.59 -36.69 73.29
CA SER A 33 -13.03 -35.41 73.73
C SER A 33 -11.82 -34.96 72.90
N LEU A 34 -10.88 -35.86 72.59
CA LEU A 34 -9.74 -35.57 71.69
C LEU A 34 -10.19 -35.16 70.27
N SER A 35 -11.24 -35.81 69.77
CA SER A 35 -11.82 -35.49 68.46
C SER A 35 -12.53 -34.13 68.48
N ALA A 36 -13.21 -33.79 69.59
CA ALA A 36 -13.83 -32.49 69.80
C ALA A 36 -12.79 -31.36 69.90
N ASP A 37 -11.69 -31.58 70.61
CA ASP A 37 -10.59 -30.61 70.72
C ASP A 37 -9.90 -30.39 69.37
N SER A 38 -9.70 -31.46 68.60
CA SER A 38 -9.14 -31.38 67.23
C SER A 38 -10.06 -30.61 66.28
N ALA A 39 -11.38 -30.81 66.39
CA ALA A 39 -12.37 -30.07 65.63
C ALA A 39 -12.42 -28.58 66.02
N ALA A 40 -12.31 -28.27 67.31
CA ALA A 40 -12.27 -26.90 67.81
C ALA A 40 -11.01 -26.14 67.35
N GLN A 41 -9.84 -26.79 67.39
CA GLN A 41 -8.59 -26.23 66.86
C GLN A 41 -8.66 -25.99 65.34
N SER A 42 -9.27 -26.93 64.60
CA SER A 42 -9.46 -26.79 63.15
C SER A 42 -10.43 -25.65 62.82
N ALA A 43 -11.50 -25.46 63.61
CA ALA A 43 -12.43 -24.36 63.45
C ALA A 43 -11.80 -22.99 63.77
N ASP A 44 -10.97 -22.90 64.82
CA ASP A 44 -10.25 -21.67 65.17
C ASP A 44 -9.20 -21.31 64.10
N ALA A 45 -8.49 -22.29 63.55
CA ALA A 45 -7.57 -22.10 62.44
C ALA A 45 -8.32 -21.61 61.19
N ALA A 46 -9.43 -22.25 60.82
CA ALA A 46 -10.26 -21.84 59.69
C ALA A 46 -10.80 -20.40 59.85
N PHE A 47 -11.21 -20.02 61.05
CA PHE A 47 -11.68 -18.68 61.36
C PHE A 47 -10.56 -17.62 61.27
N LYS A 48 -9.35 -17.95 61.73
CA LYS A 48 -8.16 -17.09 61.59
C LYS A 48 -7.77 -16.91 60.12
N PHE A 49 -7.74 -17.99 59.33
CA PHE A 49 -7.49 -17.93 57.90
C PHE A 49 -8.54 -17.10 57.15
N SER A 50 -9.83 -17.26 57.50
CA SER A 50 -10.91 -16.46 56.90
C SER A 50 -10.74 -14.96 57.17
N ARG A 51 -10.32 -14.57 58.38
CA ARG A 51 -10.05 -13.14 58.70
C ARG A 51 -8.82 -12.61 57.99
N GLN A 52 -7.76 -13.39 57.88
CA GLN A 52 -6.55 -13.02 57.12
C GLN A 52 -6.87 -12.86 55.63
N ALA A 53 -7.69 -13.76 55.06
CA ALA A 53 -8.14 -13.66 53.68
C ALA A 53 -8.99 -12.40 53.44
N LEU A 54 -9.87 -12.04 54.40
CA LEU A 54 -10.67 -10.81 54.31
C LEU A 54 -9.80 -9.54 54.39
N SER A 55 -8.79 -9.53 55.26
CA SER A 55 -7.80 -8.45 55.34
C SER A 55 -7.05 -8.31 54.02
N ALA A 56 -6.48 -9.41 53.52
CA ALA A 56 -5.75 -9.41 52.25
C ALA A 56 -6.62 -9.00 51.05
N ALA A 57 -7.89 -9.37 51.02
CA ALA A 57 -8.84 -8.93 49.99
C ALA A 57 -9.15 -7.44 50.10
N THR A 58 -9.21 -6.89 51.32
CA THR A 58 -9.42 -5.45 51.57
C THR A 58 -8.19 -4.66 51.15
N ASP A 59 -7.00 -5.10 51.55
CA ASP A 59 -5.72 -4.48 51.19
C ASP A 59 -5.50 -4.53 49.67
N ALA A 60 -5.86 -5.64 49.01
CA ALA A 60 -5.80 -5.76 47.55
C ALA A 60 -6.80 -4.82 46.85
N LYS A 61 -8.00 -4.63 47.41
CA LYS A 61 -9.00 -3.68 46.88
C LYS A 61 -8.53 -2.24 47.04
N GLU A 62 -7.90 -1.90 48.17
CA GLU A 62 -7.32 -0.59 48.42
C GLU A 62 -6.12 -0.33 47.51
N ALA A 63 -5.22 -1.31 47.34
CA ALA A 63 -4.10 -1.23 46.41
C ALA A 63 -4.56 -1.08 44.95
N ALA A 64 -5.61 -1.79 44.54
CA ALA A 64 -6.23 -1.62 43.22
C ALA A 64 -6.84 -0.23 43.04
N GLY A 65 -7.51 0.30 44.07
CA GLY A 65 -8.03 1.68 44.08
C GLY A 65 -6.92 2.73 43.98
N ASN A 66 -5.81 2.53 44.69
CA ASN A 66 -4.65 3.43 44.65
C ASN A 66 -3.92 3.36 43.30
N ALA A 67 -3.76 2.17 42.71
CA ALA A 67 -3.19 2.01 41.38
C ALA A 67 -4.02 2.70 40.28
N GLN A 68 -5.36 2.61 40.39
CA GLN A 68 -6.28 3.32 39.49
C GLN A 68 -6.20 4.84 39.67
N ASN A 69 -6.15 5.32 40.92
CA ASN A 69 -5.98 6.75 41.22
C ASN A 69 -4.63 7.31 40.72
N ILE A 70 -3.54 6.53 40.78
CA ILE A 70 -2.23 6.91 40.24
C ILE A 70 -2.26 6.96 38.70
N ALA A 71 -2.94 6.02 38.04
CA ALA A 71 -3.10 6.04 36.58
C ALA A 71 -3.88 7.28 36.12
N ASP A 72 -4.90 7.71 36.87
CA ASP A 72 -5.69 8.90 36.55
C ASP A 72 -4.97 10.20 36.89
N ALA A 73 -4.14 10.22 37.95
CA ALA A 73 -3.35 11.39 38.35
C ALA A 73 -2.21 11.76 37.38
N ASN A 74 -1.64 10.80 36.64
CA ASN A 74 -0.58 11.04 35.64
C ASN A 74 -1.13 11.06 34.20
N THR A 75 -2.34 11.58 34.01
CA THR A 75 -2.96 11.78 32.70
C THR A 75 -2.92 13.25 32.30
N TYR A 76 -2.26 13.55 31.19
CA TYR A 76 -2.09 14.91 30.67
C TYR A 76 -2.84 15.08 29.34
N TYR A 77 -3.15 16.31 28.98
CA TYR A 77 -3.99 16.62 27.82
C TYR A 77 -3.26 17.54 26.87
N ILE A 78 -3.47 17.31 25.58
CA ILE A 78 -2.96 18.18 24.52
C ILE A 78 -3.60 19.57 24.65
N THR A 79 -2.77 20.61 24.57
CA THR A 79 -3.21 22.01 24.52
C THR A 79 -2.51 22.75 23.38
N PRO A 80 -3.00 23.92 22.92
CA PRO A 80 -2.31 24.68 21.88
C PRO A 80 -0.85 25.05 22.24
N SER A 81 -0.54 25.20 23.53
CA SER A 81 0.81 25.46 24.04
C SER A 81 1.63 24.21 24.36
N ASP A 82 0.99 23.04 24.37
CA ASP A 82 1.58 21.72 24.62
C ASP A 82 0.94 20.70 23.66
N PRO A 83 1.27 20.79 22.35
CA PRO A 83 0.55 20.12 21.28
C PRO A 83 0.69 18.58 21.29
N ASP A 84 1.63 18.04 22.05
CA ASP A 84 1.81 16.61 22.26
C ASP A 84 1.58 16.18 23.73
N GLY A 85 1.19 17.13 24.60
CA GLY A 85 0.90 16.90 26.02
C GLY A 85 2.11 16.49 26.87
N THR A 86 3.31 16.46 26.27
CA THR A 86 4.51 15.95 26.95
C THR A 86 5.17 16.99 27.84
N ILE A 87 4.95 18.28 27.61
CA ILE A 87 5.51 19.36 28.44
C ILE A 87 4.87 19.32 29.83
N ALA A 88 3.54 19.27 29.89
CA ALA A 88 2.80 19.09 31.14
C ALA A 88 3.12 17.73 31.77
N GLY A 89 3.26 16.68 30.94
CA GLY A 89 3.62 15.34 31.38
C GLY A 89 4.97 15.26 32.09
N ILE A 90 6.01 15.84 31.51
CA ILE A 90 7.35 15.92 32.11
C ILE A 90 7.32 16.78 33.38
N ALA A 91 6.62 17.91 33.35
CA ALA A 91 6.58 18.83 34.49
C ALA A 91 5.82 18.25 35.70
N GLY A 92 4.77 17.46 35.46
CA GLY A 92 3.95 16.87 36.51
C GLY A 92 4.41 15.48 36.98
N THR A 93 5.35 14.84 36.26
CA THR A 93 5.76 13.45 36.54
C THR A 93 7.22 13.41 36.96
N PRO A 94 7.58 12.85 38.13
CA PRO A 94 8.97 12.70 38.56
C PRO A 94 9.83 11.90 37.57
N ASP A 95 11.15 12.14 37.60
CA ASP A 95 12.10 11.36 36.82
C ASP A 95 12.03 9.86 37.18
N GLY A 96 12.06 9.00 36.16
CA GLY A 96 11.94 7.55 36.27
C GLY A 96 10.50 7.04 36.21
N GLU A 97 9.50 7.90 36.40
CA GLU A 97 8.09 7.53 36.46
C GLU A 97 7.37 7.63 35.12
N MET A 98 6.25 6.91 35.03
CA MET A 98 5.42 6.83 33.82
C MET A 98 4.30 7.87 33.84
N PHE A 99 4.00 8.43 32.67
CA PHE A 99 2.81 9.23 32.44
C PHE A 99 2.13 8.90 31.12
N ARG A 100 0.88 9.32 30.97
CA ARG A 100 0.12 9.14 29.74
C ARG A 100 -0.48 10.45 29.26
N VAL A 101 -0.55 10.61 27.94
CA VAL A 101 -1.19 11.76 27.30
C VAL A 101 -2.48 11.29 26.63
N ALA A 102 -3.59 11.92 26.98
CA ALA A 102 -4.89 11.72 26.36
C ALA A 102 -4.91 12.34 24.96
N VAL A 103 -5.26 11.53 23.97
CA VAL A 103 -5.41 11.95 22.57
C VAL A 103 -6.90 12.15 22.30
N PRO A 104 -7.38 13.38 22.10
CA PRO A 104 -8.80 13.64 21.88
C PRO A 104 -9.25 13.34 20.43
N GLU A 105 -10.50 12.93 20.26
CA GLU A 105 -11.23 12.89 19.00
C GLU A 105 -11.78 14.27 18.64
N ALA A 106 -12.25 14.45 17.39
CA ALA A 106 -12.83 15.71 16.90
C ALA A 106 -14.07 16.17 17.69
N ASN A 107 -14.76 15.27 18.37
CA ASN A 107 -15.91 15.55 19.25
C ASN A 107 -15.50 15.87 20.71
N GLY A 108 -14.20 15.87 21.02
CA GLY A 108 -13.67 16.10 22.37
C GLY A 108 -13.63 14.87 23.29
N ALA A 109 -14.06 13.69 22.82
CA ALA A 109 -13.90 12.43 23.57
C ALA A 109 -12.43 11.96 23.56
N ILE A 110 -11.99 11.22 24.57
CA ILE A 110 -10.62 10.66 24.60
C ILE A 110 -10.57 9.42 23.70
N ALA A 111 -9.82 9.50 22.60
CA ALA A 111 -9.66 8.44 21.61
C ALA A 111 -8.70 7.33 22.06
N ALA A 112 -7.62 7.72 22.73
CA ALA A 112 -6.57 6.83 23.23
C ALA A 112 -5.60 7.53 24.18
N PHE A 113 -4.65 6.74 24.68
CA PHE A 113 -3.54 7.22 25.49
C PHE A 113 -2.19 6.83 24.86
N ASN A 114 -1.30 7.81 24.72
CA ASN A 114 0.13 7.58 24.50
C ASN A 114 0.82 7.47 25.87
N ILE A 115 1.68 6.48 26.04
CA ILE A 115 2.36 6.18 27.32
C ILE A 115 3.84 6.53 27.18
N TYR A 116 4.34 7.33 28.12
CA TYR A 116 5.70 7.84 28.16
C TYR A 116 6.34 7.58 29.53
N LYS A 117 7.68 7.59 29.56
CA LYS A 117 8.49 7.65 30.77
C LYS A 117 9.19 9.00 30.83
N ASN A 118 9.16 9.69 31.98
CA ASN A 118 10.07 10.82 32.17
C ASN A 118 11.47 10.27 32.45
N SER A 119 12.43 10.53 31.55
CA SER A 119 13.83 10.18 31.73
C SER A 119 14.70 11.44 31.63
N ASN A 120 15.15 11.92 32.78
CA ASN A 120 15.97 13.13 32.94
C ASN A 120 15.36 14.37 32.26
N GLY A 121 14.05 14.55 32.34
CA GLY A 121 13.35 15.67 31.69
C GLY A 121 13.06 15.46 30.21
N ILE A 122 13.23 14.23 29.70
CA ILE A 122 12.89 13.82 28.34
C ILE A 122 11.73 12.83 28.41
N ALA A 123 10.67 13.07 27.65
CA ALA A 123 9.57 12.12 27.48
C ALA A 123 9.99 10.98 26.54
N GLU A 124 10.34 9.83 27.10
CA GLU A 124 10.64 8.62 26.33
C GLU A 124 9.32 7.89 26.00
N TYR A 125 9.00 7.78 24.70
CA TYR A 125 7.80 7.07 24.25
C TYR A 125 7.95 5.56 24.46
N ILE A 126 6.95 4.94 25.10
CA ILE A 126 6.95 3.50 25.38
C ILE A 126 5.98 2.76 24.44
N THR A 127 4.72 3.19 24.40
CA THR A 127 3.67 2.54 23.60
C THR A 127 2.40 3.40 23.54
N SER A 128 1.44 3.04 22.70
CA SER A 128 0.10 3.64 22.65
C SER A 128 -0.98 2.56 22.68
N GLN A 129 -2.12 2.85 23.30
CA GLN A 129 -3.30 1.99 23.14
C GLN A 129 -3.80 2.07 21.69
N PRO A 130 -4.24 0.95 21.07
CA PRO A 130 -4.82 0.99 19.73
C PRO A 130 -6.05 1.90 19.74
N ASN A 131 -6.09 2.87 18.83
CA ASN A 131 -7.12 3.91 18.76
C ASN A 131 -8.06 3.67 17.57
N SER A 132 -9.22 4.34 17.57
CA SER A 132 -10.21 4.29 16.47
C SER A 132 -9.56 4.55 15.11
N LYS A 133 -8.60 5.49 15.04
CA LYS A 133 -7.83 5.78 13.82
C LYS A 133 -6.90 4.65 13.36
N TYR A 134 -6.24 3.93 14.26
CA TYR A 134 -5.40 2.77 13.95
C TYR A 134 -6.27 1.58 13.55
N VAL A 135 -7.44 1.45 14.16
CA VAL A 135 -8.46 0.47 13.75
C VAL A 135 -9.03 0.85 12.39
N GLU A 136 -9.28 2.13 12.10
CA GLU A 136 -9.71 2.63 10.78
C GLU A 136 -8.62 2.48 9.72
N GLU A 137 -7.36 2.81 10.00
CA GLU A 137 -6.22 2.60 9.09
C GLU A 137 -5.96 1.10 8.87
N ALA A 138 -6.10 0.28 9.91
CA ALA A 138 -6.05 -1.18 9.80
C ALA A 138 -7.27 -1.73 9.06
N LEU A 139 -8.45 -1.12 9.21
CA LEU A 139 -9.69 -1.46 8.50
C LEU A 139 -9.65 -1.00 7.05
N ASP A 140 -9.00 0.11 6.73
CA ASP A 140 -8.83 0.64 5.37
C ASP A 140 -7.71 -0.12 4.66
N THR A 141 -6.64 -0.47 5.38
CA THR A 141 -5.63 -1.44 4.92
C THR A 141 -6.25 -2.81 4.73
N ALA A 142 -7.12 -3.24 5.66
CA ALA A 142 -7.85 -4.50 5.55
C ALA A 142 -8.87 -4.43 4.42
N GLU A 143 -9.66 -3.37 4.24
CA GLU A 143 -10.63 -3.19 3.15
C GLU A 143 -9.92 -3.11 1.81
N THR A 144 -8.79 -2.42 1.72
CA THR A 144 -7.97 -2.37 0.51
C THR A 144 -7.33 -3.73 0.23
N ALA A 145 -6.87 -4.45 1.26
CA ALA A 145 -6.41 -5.83 1.13
C ALA A 145 -7.56 -6.80 0.83
N GLU A 146 -8.77 -6.52 1.28
CA GLU A 146 -9.96 -7.34 1.23
C GLU A 146 -10.68 -7.15 -0.11
N ILE A 147 -10.69 -5.95 -0.69
CA ILE A 147 -11.01 -5.70 -2.10
C ILE A 147 -10.01 -6.44 -3.01
N ARG A 148 -8.74 -6.52 -2.61
CA ARG A 148 -7.68 -7.26 -3.31
C ARG A 148 -7.70 -8.78 -3.06
N THR A 149 -8.47 -9.29 -2.08
CA THR A 149 -8.45 -10.71 -1.68
C THR A 149 -9.82 -11.40 -1.54
N ARG A 150 -10.95 -10.69 -1.66
CA ARG A 150 -12.29 -11.30 -1.56
C ARG A 150 -12.64 -12.09 -2.81
N GLY A 151 -12.52 -13.41 -2.66
CA GLY A 151 -13.17 -14.38 -3.55
C GLY A 151 -14.69 -14.43 -3.37
N PHE A 152 -15.30 -15.35 -4.13
CA PHE A 152 -16.73 -15.62 -4.21
C PHE A 152 -17.40 -15.84 -2.85
N ARG A 153 -18.60 -15.28 -2.65
CA ARG A 153 -19.46 -15.54 -1.47
C ARG A 153 -20.41 -16.70 -1.80
N THR A 154 -20.34 -17.76 -1.01
CA THR A 154 -21.23 -18.93 -1.13
C THR A 154 -22.36 -18.80 -0.12
N ILE A 155 -23.61 -18.85 -0.57
CA ILE A 155 -24.78 -18.85 0.31
C ILE A 155 -25.35 -20.27 0.30
N GLY A 156 -25.32 -20.94 1.45
CA GLY A 156 -26.00 -22.22 1.66
C GLY A 156 -27.40 -21.98 2.21
N TYR A 157 -28.42 -22.49 1.54
CA TYR A 157 -29.78 -22.52 2.08
C TYR A 157 -29.94 -23.81 2.90
N SER A 158 -30.07 -23.67 4.22
CA SER A 158 -30.12 -24.80 5.16
C SER A 158 -31.54 -25.38 5.35
N ASP A 159 -32.49 -25.09 4.46
CA ASP A 159 -33.85 -25.64 4.55
C ASP A 159 -34.21 -26.41 3.25
N PRO A 160 -34.26 -27.75 3.29
CA PRO A 160 -34.64 -28.58 2.14
C PRO A 160 -36.10 -28.40 1.69
N ASN A 161 -36.95 -27.70 2.47
CA ASN A 161 -38.38 -27.60 2.22
C ASN A 161 -38.85 -26.23 1.74
N GLN A 162 -37.95 -25.27 1.52
CA GLN A 162 -38.29 -24.01 0.85
C GLN A 162 -37.38 -23.77 -0.35
N VAL A 163 -38.02 -23.51 -1.49
CA VAL A 163 -37.47 -23.28 -2.83
C VAL A 163 -36.94 -24.54 -3.53
N SER A 164 -37.82 -25.19 -4.29
CA SER A 164 -37.48 -26.30 -5.18
C SER A 164 -36.42 -25.87 -6.21
N ASN A 165 -35.29 -26.58 -6.17
CA ASN A 165 -34.25 -26.70 -7.21
C ASN A 165 -32.99 -25.81 -7.12
N ILE A 166 -32.69 -25.14 -5.99
CA ILE A 166 -31.41 -24.42 -5.83
C ILE A 166 -30.79 -24.70 -4.47
N VAL A 167 -29.64 -25.39 -4.46
CA VAL A 167 -28.95 -25.81 -3.23
C VAL A 167 -27.72 -24.94 -2.94
N LEU A 168 -27.11 -24.37 -3.99
CA LEU A 168 -25.93 -23.51 -3.86
C LEU A 168 -26.00 -22.36 -4.87
N GLU A 169 -25.94 -21.12 -4.40
CA GLU A 169 -25.81 -19.94 -5.26
C GLU A 169 -24.47 -19.25 -5.09
N HIS A 170 -23.87 -18.90 -6.22
CA HIS A 170 -22.72 -18.02 -6.30
C HIS A 170 -23.16 -16.69 -6.90
N VAL A 171 -23.13 -15.66 -6.08
CA VAL A 171 -23.58 -14.31 -6.40
C VAL A 171 -22.43 -13.32 -6.27
N SER A 172 -22.45 -12.27 -7.10
CA SER A 172 -21.67 -11.06 -6.81
C SER A 172 -22.11 -10.45 -5.48
N VAL A 173 -21.26 -9.57 -4.94
CA VAL A 173 -21.62 -8.68 -3.83
C VAL A 173 -22.85 -7.80 -4.13
N ASN A 174 -23.17 -7.57 -5.40
CA ASN A 174 -24.34 -6.80 -5.85
C ASN A 174 -25.59 -7.68 -6.09
N GLY A 175 -25.56 -8.97 -5.73
CA GLY A 175 -26.69 -9.89 -5.89
C GLY A 175 -26.88 -10.44 -7.31
N VAL A 176 -25.97 -10.15 -8.24
CA VAL A 176 -25.98 -10.73 -9.59
C VAL A 176 -25.55 -12.19 -9.53
N ARG A 177 -26.40 -13.10 -10.00
CA ARG A 177 -26.18 -14.56 -10.01
C ARG A 177 -25.29 -14.96 -11.18
N PHE A 178 -24.22 -15.71 -10.90
CA PHE A 178 -23.27 -16.19 -11.93
C PHE A 178 -23.29 -17.72 -12.11
N MET A 179 -23.56 -18.45 -11.04
CA MET A 179 -23.67 -19.90 -11.07
C MET A 179 -24.65 -20.33 -9.98
N TYR A 180 -25.51 -21.31 -10.30
CA TYR A 180 -26.25 -22.03 -9.28
C TYR A 180 -26.16 -23.53 -9.51
N GLN A 181 -26.22 -24.29 -8.42
CA GLN A 181 -26.27 -25.75 -8.46
C GLN A 181 -27.62 -26.23 -7.96
N ASP A 182 -28.24 -27.14 -8.72
CA ASP A 182 -29.44 -27.83 -8.28
C ASP A 182 -29.11 -28.98 -7.30
N ASP A 183 -30.16 -29.63 -6.80
CA ASP A 183 -30.11 -30.77 -5.89
C ASP A 183 -29.46 -32.02 -6.49
N LYS A 184 -29.14 -31.99 -7.79
CA LYS A 184 -28.45 -33.04 -8.53
C LYS A 184 -27.02 -32.63 -8.90
N ALA A 185 -26.50 -31.57 -8.27
CA ALA A 185 -25.17 -31.01 -8.52
C ALA A 185 -24.96 -30.53 -9.96
N LYS A 186 -26.04 -30.24 -10.70
CA LYS A 186 -25.93 -29.66 -12.03
C LYS A 186 -25.72 -28.16 -11.92
N SER A 187 -24.62 -27.68 -12.51
CA SER A 187 -24.26 -26.27 -12.52
C SER A 187 -24.90 -25.55 -13.71
N TYR A 188 -25.58 -24.45 -13.45
CA TYR A 188 -26.21 -23.60 -14.46
C TYR A 188 -25.54 -22.23 -14.47
N PHE A 189 -25.18 -21.77 -15.67
CA PHE A 189 -24.60 -20.45 -15.89
C PHE A 189 -25.61 -19.57 -16.65
N PRO A 190 -26.13 -18.48 -16.07
CA PRO A 190 -27.15 -17.63 -16.67
C PRO A 190 -26.77 -17.00 -18.03
N TYR A 191 -25.48 -17.07 -18.41
CA TYR A 191 -24.94 -16.54 -19.65
C TYR A 191 -24.38 -17.61 -20.61
N GLY A 192 -24.82 -18.87 -20.48
CA GLY A 192 -24.77 -19.84 -21.59
C GLY A 192 -23.59 -20.81 -21.63
N ALA A 193 -23.23 -21.44 -20.51
CA ALA A 193 -22.46 -22.68 -20.53
C ALA A 193 -23.25 -23.78 -19.81
N ASP A 194 -23.48 -24.92 -20.47
CA ASP A 194 -24.14 -26.11 -19.89
C ASP A 194 -23.06 -27.17 -19.64
N VAL A 195 -22.79 -27.50 -18.37
CA VAL A 195 -21.90 -28.61 -18.01
C VAL A 195 -22.79 -29.78 -17.61
N ARG A 196 -22.88 -30.79 -18.47
CA ARG A 196 -23.62 -32.02 -18.20
C ARG A 196 -22.69 -33.03 -17.55
N ASP A 197 -23.03 -33.38 -16.32
CA ASP A 197 -22.63 -34.60 -15.60
C ASP A 197 -21.32 -34.53 -14.77
N ALA A 198 -21.48 -34.49 -13.44
CA ALA A 198 -20.40 -34.55 -12.45
C ALA A 198 -19.92 -35.99 -12.16
N THR A 199 -20.48 -37.00 -12.81
CA THR A 199 -19.96 -38.39 -12.80
C THR A 199 -19.16 -38.73 -14.06
N ALA A 200 -19.28 -37.92 -15.11
CA ALA A 200 -18.42 -37.99 -16.28
C ALA A 200 -17.12 -37.22 -16.01
N LYS A 201 -15.99 -37.94 -15.96
CA LYS A 201 -14.64 -37.35 -15.93
C LYS A 201 -14.24 -36.73 -17.29
N SER A 202 -15.17 -36.04 -17.96
CA SER A 202 -14.95 -35.45 -19.28
C SER A 202 -15.94 -34.32 -19.55
N VAL A 203 -15.42 -33.16 -19.95
CA VAL A 203 -16.19 -32.11 -20.64
C VAL A 203 -16.00 -32.30 -22.14
N ASN A 204 -17.09 -32.50 -22.88
CA ASN A 204 -17.06 -32.51 -24.35
C ASN A 204 -17.48 -31.13 -24.87
N PHE A 205 -16.64 -30.55 -25.72
CA PHE A 205 -17.01 -29.43 -26.59
C PHE A 205 -17.21 -29.96 -28.02
N ASP A 206 -18.06 -29.30 -28.81
CA ASP A 206 -18.17 -29.53 -30.25
C ASP A 206 -16.80 -29.24 -30.90
N GLY A 207 -16.03 -30.29 -31.22
CA GLY A 207 -14.72 -30.16 -31.88
C GLY A 207 -13.58 -31.06 -31.39
N GLY A 208 -13.74 -31.80 -30.29
CA GLY A 208 -12.84 -32.93 -29.96
C GLY A 208 -11.73 -32.65 -28.93
N THR A 209 -11.86 -33.40 -27.83
CA THR A 209 -10.90 -33.91 -26.81
C THR A 209 -10.04 -32.96 -25.99
N ARG A 210 -10.08 -33.20 -24.66
CA ARG A 210 -9.18 -32.55 -23.72
C ARG A 210 -8.89 -33.30 -22.42
N LEU A 211 -7.66 -33.11 -21.91
CA LEU A 211 -7.00 -33.84 -20.82
C LEU A 211 -7.24 -33.19 -19.45
N VAL A 212 -7.53 -34.01 -18.43
CA VAL A 212 -7.58 -33.65 -17.01
C VAL A 212 -6.36 -34.24 -16.31
N SER A 213 -5.82 -33.54 -15.30
CA SER A 213 -4.70 -34.02 -14.48
C SER A 213 -5.05 -35.28 -13.67
N THR A 214 -4.13 -36.22 -13.54
CA THR A 214 -4.23 -37.46 -12.73
C THR A 214 -3.63 -37.32 -11.33
N ASP A 215 -3.92 -38.27 -10.43
CA ASP A 215 -3.27 -38.36 -9.11
C ASP A 215 -1.74 -38.40 -9.25
N GLY A 216 -1.06 -37.43 -8.64
CA GLY A 216 0.39 -37.23 -8.74
C GLY A 216 0.82 -35.98 -9.53
N ASP A 217 -0.11 -35.33 -10.23
CA ASP A 217 0.18 -34.08 -10.94
C ASP A 217 0.36 -32.90 -9.97
N LYS A 218 1.24 -31.95 -10.35
CA LYS A 218 1.62 -30.77 -9.54
C LYS A 218 0.41 -29.93 -9.06
N TYR A 219 -0.69 -29.94 -9.82
CA TYR A 219 -1.93 -29.26 -9.49
C TYR A 219 -3.11 -30.23 -9.66
N LEU A 220 -3.57 -30.79 -8.54
CA LEU A 220 -4.68 -31.75 -8.52
C LEU A 220 -5.99 -31.07 -8.96
N GLY A 221 -6.72 -31.67 -9.90
CA GLY A 221 -8.00 -31.14 -10.40
C GLY A 221 -7.86 -29.91 -11.30
N ALA A 222 -6.72 -29.77 -11.99
CA ALA A 222 -6.49 -28.66 -12.90
C ALA A 222 -7.33 -28.81 -14.17
N GLU A 223 -8.24 -27.86 -14.41
CA GLU A 223 -8.83 -27.68 -15.74
C GLU A 223 -7.81 -26.94 -16.59
N THR A 224 -7.42 -27.50 -17.72
CA THR A 224 -6.47 -26.85 -18.65
C THR A 224 -7.24 -25.99 -19.69
N GLY A 225 -6.64 -25.42 -20.75
CA GLY A 225 -7.21 -24.84 -21.99
C GLY A 225 -6.81 -25.64 -23.25
N LEU A 226 -7.48 -25.47 -24.41
CA LEU A 226 -7.35 -26.36 -25.62
C LEU A 226 -5.91 -26.55 -26.12
N ASP A 227 -5.03 -25.68 -25.66
CA ASP A 227 -3.58 -25.61 -25.85
C ASP A 227 -2.75 -26.31 -24.76
N GLY A 228 -3.38 -26.95 -23.78
CA GLY A 228 -2.76 -27.63 -22.63
C GLY A 228 -2.54 -26.74 -21.39
N ASN A 229 -2.95 -25.47 -21.38
CA ASN A 229 -2.62 -24.53 -20.29
C ASN A 229 -3.59 -24.57 -19.11
N THR A 230 -3.18 -24.74 -17.85
CA THR A 230 -4.08 -24.77 -16.68
C THR A 230 -4.96 -23.51 -16.54
N ILE A 231 -6.26 -23.55 -16.90
CA ILE A 231 -7.25 -22.48 -16.69
C ILE A 231 -7.45 -22.22 -15.20
N TRP A 232 -7.58 -23.29 -14.40
CA TRP A 232 -7.59 -23.18 -12.94
C TRP A 232 -7.13 -24.46 -12.22
N GLY A 233 -6.62 -24.32 -11.00
CA GLY A 233 -6.17 -25.39 -10.11
C GLY A 233 -6.16 -24.91 -8.66
N THR A 234 -5.88 -25.80 -7.70
CA THR A 234 -5.76 -25.44 -6.28
C THR A 234 -4.38 -25.82 -5.78
N ASP A 235 -3.66 -24.88 -5.17
CA ASP A 235 -2.37 -25.15 -4.53
C ASP A 235 -2.59 -26.13 -3.35
N PRO A 236 -1.91 -27.29 -3.32
CA PRO A 236 -2.19 -28.34 -2.35
C PRO A 236 -1.70 -28.01 -0.93
N THR A 237 -0.82 -27.02 -0.77
CA THR A 237 -0.23 -26.65 0.53
C THR A 237 -0.90 -25.41 1.12
N THR A 238 -1.27 -24.46 0.28
CA THR A 238 -1.82 -23.15 0.69
C THR A 238 -3.33 -23.02 0.45
N ALA A 239 -3.95 -24.02 -0.21
CA ALA A 239 -5.35 -24.03 -0.63
C ALA A 239 -5.77 -22.85 -1.54
N ARG A 240 -4.81 -22.10 -2.07
CA ARG A 240 -5.06 -20.95 -2.96
C ARG A 240 -5.52 -21.43 -4.33
N LYS A 241 -6.55 -20.77 -4.89
CA LYS A 241 -6.97 -21.00 -6.27
C LYS A 241 -5.97 -20.36 -7.23
N ILE A 242 -5.42 -21.15 -8.14
CA ILE A 242 -4.46 -20.76 -9.17
C ILE A 242 -5.23 -20.71 -10.49
N TYR A 243 -5.30 -19.57 -11.17
CA TYR A 243 -5.98 -19.47 -12.47
C TYR A 243 -4.96 -19.13 -13.56
N LEU A 244 -4.70 -19.96 -14.56
CA LEU A 244 -3.70 -19.65 -15.61
C LEU A 244 -2.31 -19.28 -15.05
N ASN A 245 -1.91 -19.83 -13.90
CA ASN A 245 -0.75 -19.38 -13.09
C ASN A 245 -0.81 -17.92 -12.60
N ARG A 246 -2.00 -17.32 -12.41
CA ARG A 246 -2.18 -15.86 -12.21
C ARG A 246 -3.39 -15.51 -11.33
N ALA A 247 -3.26 -14.41 -10.58
CA ALA A 247 -4.37 -13.78 -9.88
C ALA A 247 -5.31 -13.06 -10.87
N LEU A 248 -6.61 -13.05 -10.56
CA LEU A 248 -7.66 -12.38 -11.35
C LEU A 248 -7.50 -10.85 -11.31
N PHE A 249 -6.72 -10.31 -12.23
CA PHE A 249 -6.75 -8.87 -12.57
C PHE A 249 -6.87 -8.64 -14.10
N ASN A 250 -7.26 -9.64 -14.89
CA ASN A 250 -7.32 -9.51 -16.35
C ASN A 250 -8.65 -8.91 -16.85
N ASN A 251 -9.16 -7.87 -16.19
CA ASN A 251 -10.24 -7.04 -16.74
C ASN A 251 -9.61 -5.74 -17.27
N PRO A 252 -9.32 -5.66 -18.60
CA PRO A 252 -8.88 -4.41 -19.21
C PRO A 252 -9.86 -3.28 -18.85
N GLY A 253 -9.34 -2.12 -18.43
CA GLY A 253 -10.14 -0.92 -18.21
C GLY A 253 -10.63 -0.70 -16.77
N GLN A 254 -10.28 -1.57 -15.82
CA GLN A 254 -10.71 -1.45 -14.41
C GLN A 254 -9.56 -1.49 -13.39
N LEU A 255 -8.31 -1.52 -13.87
CA LEU A 255 -7.15 -1.66 -12.99
C LEU A 255 -6.63 -0.31 -12.52
N LEU A 256 -6.22 -0.22 -11.26
CA LEU A 256 -5.51 0.97 -10.78
C LEU A 256 -4.26 1.18 -11.63
N GLY A 257 -4.03 2.42 -12.07
CA GLY A 257 -2.90 2.74 -12.93
C GLY A 257 -1.60 2.98 -12.18
N ASP A 258 -1.48 2.52 -10.94
CA ASP A 258 -0.25 2.62 -10.17
C ASP A 258 0.81 1.65 -10.69
N CYS A 259 1.98 2.20 -11.03
CA CYS A 259 3.05 1.49 -11.69
C CYS A 259 4.36 1.68 -10.92
N SER A 260 5.11 0.59 -10.82
CA SER A 260 6.55 0.64 -10.58
C SER A 260 7.29 0.51 -11.91
N SER A 261 8.51 1.05 -12.01
CA SER A 261 9.43 0.77 -13.11
C SER A 261 10.60 -0.04 -12.61
N SER A 262 11.05 -1.04 -13.38
CA SER A 262 12.32 -1.72 -13.14
C SER A 262 13.20 -1.72 -14.39
N GLY A 263 14.51 -1.51 -14.25
CA GLY A 263 15.38 -1.45 -15.42
C GLY A 263 16.84 -1.07 -15.16
N ASP A 264 17.51 -0.65 -16.23
CA ASP A 264 18.91 -0.24 -16.26
C ASP A 264 19.08 1.30 -16.28
N SER A 265 20.19 1.81 -16.81
CA SER A 265 20.53 3.24 -16.87
C SER A 265 19.48 4.10 -17.57
N ILE A 266 18.73 3.54 -18.52
CA ILE A 266 17.69 4.30 -19.22
C ILE A 266 16.52 4.61 -18.27
N SER A 267 16.15 3.66 -17.41
CA SER A 267 15.12 3.85 -16.39
C SER A 267 15.64 4.62 -15.18
N ASP A 268 16.89 4.39 -14.78
CA ASP A 268 17.56 5.07 -13.65
C ASP A 268 17.65 6.60 -13.88
N ALA A 269 17.81 7.02 -15.13
CA ALA A 269 17.85 8.43 -15.51
C ALA A 269 16.51 9.19 -15.29
N ALA A 270 15.44 8.50 -14.88
CA ALA A 270 14.12 9.09 -14.75
C ALA A 270 14.01 10.13 -13.63
N MET A 271 14.74 9.93 -12.54
CA MET A 271 14.65 10.78 -11.35
C MET A 271 16.02 11.29 -10.92
N PHE A 272 16.01 12.38 -10.16
CA PHE A 272 17.18 12.89 -9.48
C PHE A 272 16.76 13.44 -8.12
N ASN A 273 17.29 12.82 -7.07
CA ASN A 273 17.04 13.19 -5.68
C ASN A 273 15.53 13.41 -5.38
N GLY A 274 14.66 12.54 -5.89
CA GLY A 274 13.21 12.57 -5.60
C GLY A 274 12.33 13.33 -6.60
N ALA A 275 12.90 14.09 -7.54
CA ALA A 275 12.14 14.77 -8.60
C ALA A 275 12.35 14.11 -9.97
N PHE A 276 11.32 14.12 -10.81
CA PHE A 276 11.37 13.58 -12.17
C PHE A 276 12.05 14.53 -13.15
N LYS A 277 12.79 13.94 -14.09
CA LYS A 277 13.45 14.59 -15.21
C LYS A 277 12.74 14.28 -16.54
N PRO A 278 12.96 15.07 -17.59
CA PRO A 278 12.41 14.78 -18.92
C PRO A 278 12.98 13.50 -19.56
N PHE A 279 14.07 12.93 -19.00
CA PHE A 279 14.58 11.61 -19.38
C PHE A 279 13.74 10.45 -18.82
N GLY A 280 12.90 10.71 -17.82
CA GLY A 280 11.97 9.73 -17.25
C GLY A 280 10.83 9.47 -18.21
N TRP A 281 11.06 8.58 -19.17
CA TRP A 281 10.10 8.20 -20.19
C TRP A 281 8.79 7.66 -19.59
N GLN A 282 8.84 7.04 -18.41
CA GLN A 282 7.65 6.59 -17.69
C GLN A 282 6.79 7.77 -17.22
N MET A 283 7.40 8.88 -16.79
CA MET A 283 6.68 10.08 -16.36
C MET A 283 6.00 10.81 -17.53
N TRP A 284 6.54 10.70 -18.74
CA TRP A 284 5.82 11.16 -19.92
C TRP A 284 4.49 10.41 -20.13
N ALA A 285 4.44 9.10 -19.86
CA ALA A 285 3.18 8.36 -19.91
C ALA A 285 2.17 8.84 -18.86
N SER A 286 2.65 9.20 -17.67
CA SER A 286 1.82 9.86 -16.66
C SER A 286 1.26 11.19 -17.15
N LEU A 287 2.09 12.09 -17.69
CA LEU A 287 1.62 13.37 -18.22
C LEU A 287 0.61 13.21 -19.37
N ASN A 288 0.85 12.27 -20.29
CA ASN A 288 -0.04 11.98 -21.41
C ASN A 288 -1.43 11.47 -20.96
N THR A 289 -1.52 10.93 -19.74
CA THR A 289 -2.74 10.32 -19.20
C THR A 289 -3.30 11.09 -18.00
N ASN A 290 -2.85 12.34 -17.76
CA ASN A 290 -3.20 13.13 -16.57
C ASN A 290 -2.99 12.36 -15.26
N CYS A 291 -1.89 11.62 -15.18
CA CYS A 291 -1.51 10.72 -14.09
C CYS A 291 -2.53 9.62 -13.78
N ARG A 292 -3.41 9.25 -14.72
CA ARG A 292 -4.16 7.98 -14.63
C ARG A 292 -3.19 6.80 -14.54
N ILE A 293 -2.09 6.86 -15.30
CA ILE A 293 -0.90 6.03 -15.06
C ILE A 293 0.01 6.81 -14.09
N ARG A 294 0.25 6.27 -12.89
CA ARG A 294 1.16 6.86 -11.91
C ARG A 294 2.44 6.05 -11.78
N ILE A 295 3.57 6.75 -11.63
CA ILE A 295 4.87 6.11 -11.35
C ILE A 295 5.18 6.30 -9.86
N ASP A 296 4.96 5.25 -9.08
CA ASP A 296 5.12 5.28 -7.62
C ASP A 296 6.55 4.90 -7.19
N GLY A 297 7.31 4.25 -8.08
CA GLY A 297 8.70 3.87 -7.80
C GLY A 297 9.50 3.56 -9.06
N VAL A 298 10.79 3.93 -9.03
CA VAL A 298 11.77 3.59 -10.07
C VAL A 298 12.88 2.75 -9.44
N TYR A 299 12.87 1.46 -9.74
CA TYR A 299 13.80 0.45 -9.24
C TYR A 299 14.81 0.09 -10.33
N ALA A 300 15.78 0.97 -10.53
CA ALA A 300 16.74 0.86 -11.60
C ALA A 300 18.15 1.22 -11.14
N THR A 301 19.16 0.72 -11.84
CA THR A 301 20.55 1.11 -11.60
C THR A 301 21.33 1.04 -12.91
N ALA A 302 22.10 2.09 -13.17
CA ALA A 302 22.97 2.13 -14.33
C ALA A 302 23.90 0.91 -14.44
N GLY A 303 24.04 0.40 -15.66
CA GLY A 303 24.95 -0.72 -15.99
C GLY A 303 24.44 -2.12 -15.63
N MET A 304 23.30 -2.25 -14.93
CA MET A 304 22.77 -3.57 -14.59
C MET A 304 22.22 -4.33 -15.80
N ARG A 305 22.54 -5.62 -15.84
CA ARG A 305 21.93 -6.61 -16.73
C ARG A 305 20.65 -7.19 -16.14
N THR A 306 19.90 -7.92 -16.95
CA THR A 306 18.60 -8.50 -16.56
C THR A 306 18.70 -9.44 -15.36
N ASP A 307 19.76 -10.25 -15.25
CA ASP A 307 20.01 -11.16 -14.11
C ASP A 307 20.26 -10.40 -12.80
N GLN A 308 20.92 -9.24 -12.89
CA GLN A 308 21.19 -8.38 -11.73
C GLN A 308 19.93 -7.64 -11.28
N ILE A 309 19.12 -7.15 -12.23
CA ILE A 309 17.83 -6.52 -11.94
C ILE A 309 16.90 -7.51 -11.23
N LEU A 310 16.85 -8.78 -11.68
CA LEU A 310 16.11 -9.85 -11.00
C LEU A 310 16.53 -9.99 -9.53
N ALA A 311 17.83 -9.98 -9.25
CA ALA A 311 18.35 -10.18 -7.91
C ALA A 311 18.16 -8.96 -6.99
N THR A 312 18.30 -7.75 -7.52
CA THR A 312 18.35 -6.52 -6.71
C THR A 312 17.02 -5.79 -6.64
N HIS A 313 16.34 -5.59 -7.77
CA HIS A 313 15.22 -4.66 -7.89
C HIS A 313 13.86 -5.34 -7.82
N ILE A 314 13.73 -6.56 -8.36
CA ILE A 314 12.44 -7.26 -8.34
C ILE A 314 11.92 -7.54 -6.92
N PRO A 315 12.75 -7.90 -5.91
CA PRO A 315 12.27 -7.99 -4.54
C PRO A 315 11.66 -6.68 -4.01
N GLN A 316 12.21 -5.53 -4.42
CA GLN A 316 11.72 -4.21 -4.02
C GLN A 316 10.40 -3.88 -4.72
N VAL A 317 10.28 -4.21 -6.01
CA VAL A 317 9.02 -4.11 -6.76
C VAL A 317 7.91 -4.94 -6.12
N VAL A 318 8.21 -6.18 -5.73
CA VAL A 318 7.26 -7.06 -5.03
C VAL A 318 6.84 -6.48 -3.68
N ALA A 319 7.76 -5.84 -2.96
CA ALA A 319 7.45 -5.17 -1.71
C ALA A 319 6.57 -3.92 -1.90
N ALA A 320 6.73 -3.20 -3.02
CA ALA A 320 5.95 -2.02 -3.37
C ALA A 320 4.48 -2.35 -3.72
N ARG A 321 4.24 -3.54 -4.27
CA ARG A 321 2.88 -4.06 -4.58
C ARG A 321 2.07 -3.16 -5.51
N ASN A 322 2.73 -2.51 -6.46
CA ASN A 322 2.04 -1.76 -7.50
C ASN A 322 1.26 -2.70 -8.43
N THR A 323 0.16 -2.21 -9.01
CA THR A 323 -0.64 -2.99 -9.96
C THR A 323 0.19 -3.43 -11.18
N PHE A 324 1.00 -2.53 -11.72
CA PHE A 324 1.87 -2.81 -12.86
C PHE A 324 3.35 -2.69 -12.48
N ASN A 325 4.19 -3.52 -13.13
CA ASN A 325 5.62 -3.26 -13.23
C ASN A 325 6.04 -3.08 -14.68
N ILE A 326 6.52 -1.87 -15.01
CA ILE A 326 7.11 -1.52 -16.30
C ILE A 326 8.55 -2.00 -16.30
N HIS A 327 8.79 -3.14 -16.95
CA HIS A 327 10.10 -3.78 -16.98
C HIS A 327 10.79 -3.56 -18.33
N MET A 328 11.91 -2.85 -18.31
CA MET A 328 12.76 -2.62 -19.48
C MET A 328 14.23 -2.86 -19.14
N SER A 329 14.85 -3.84 -19.79
CA SER A 329 16.27 -4.16 -19.69
C SER A 329 16.77 -4.83 -20.98
N GLY A 330 18.06 -5.16 -21.03
CA GLY A 330 18.66 -5.94 -22.10
C GLY A 330 19.84 -5.26 -22.80
N ARG A 331 19.98 -3.92 -22.72
CA ARG A 331 21.11 -3.22 -23.34
C ARG A 331 22.45 -3.73 -22.80
N ASN A 332 22.58 -3.82 -21.48
CA ASN A 332 23.79 -4.33 -20.84
C ASN A 332 24.02 -5.81 -21.13
N ASP A 333 22.97 -6.61 -21.26
CA ASP A 333 23.06 -8.01 -21.70
C ASP A 333 23.67 -8.13 -23.10
N ILE A 334 23.27 -7.26 -24.04
CA ILE A 334 23.80 -7.23 -25.41
C ILE A 334 25.26 -6.76 -25.47
N VAL A 335 25.60 -5.70 -24.73
CA VAL A 335 26.96 -5.13 -24.76
C VAL A 335 27.97 -6.01 -24.02
N GLN A 336 27.58 -6.60 -22.89
CA GLN A 336 28.50 -7.33 -22.01
C GLN A 336 28.47 -8.86 -22.25
N GLY A 337 27.35 -9.39 -22.75
CA GLY A 337 27.10 -10.84 -22.79
C GLY A 337 28.12 -11.64 -23.59
N GLU A 338 28.60 -11.10 -24.71
CA GLU A 338 29.65 -11.73 -25.51
C GLU A 338 30.97 -11.84 -24.73
N GLY A 339 31.38 -10.77 -24.05
CA GLY A 339 32.60 -10.77 -23.23
C GLY A 339 32.52 -11.70 -22.03
N ILE A 340 31.31 -11.97 -21.51
CA ILE A 340 31.09 -12.87 -20.37
C ILE A 340 31.09 -14.35 -20.79
N ALA A 341 30.37 -14.69 -21.86
CA ALA A 341 30.17 -16.09 -22.25
C ALA A 341 31.03 -16.55 -23.43
N GLY A 342 31.81 -15.64 -24.04
CA GLY A 342 32.50 -15.84 -25.32
C GLY A 342 31.55 -15.98 -26.53
N ASN A 343 30.24 -15.90 -26.30
CA ASN A 343 29.19 -16.05 -27.31
C ASN A 343 27.89 -15.40 -26.82
N LEU A 344 27.44 -14.35 -27.53
CA LEU A 344 26.24 -13.61 -27.15
C LEU A 344 24.96 -14.45 -27.26
N ASP A 345 24.83 -15.29 -28.29
CA ASP A 345 23.63 -16.12 -28.49
C ASP A 345 23.42 -17.08 -27.31
N LYS A 346 24.51 -17.71 -26.85
CA LYS A 346 24.56 -18.56 -25.67
C LYS A 346 24.16 -17.76 -24.41
N TYR A 347 24.77 -16.60 -24.20
CA TYR A 347 24.46 -15.75 -23.04
C TYR A 347 22.98 -15.39 -22.98
N LEU A 348 22.38 -14.99 -24.11
CA LEU A 348 20.96 -14.66 -24.18
C LEU A 348 20.06 -15.85 -23.84
N ASN A 349 20.39 -17.05 -24.33
CA ASN A 349 19.60 -18.26 -24.09
C ASN A 349 19.72 -18.80 -22.66
N GLU A 350 20.91 -18.71 -22.05
CA GLU A 350 21.21 -19.35 -20.76
C GLU A 350 21.02 -18.40 -19.57
N VAL A 351 21.11 -17.08 -19.79
CA VAL A 351 21.09 -16.08 -18.71
C VAL A 351 19.95 -15.07 -18.89
N THR A 352 19.96 -14.30 -19.97
CA THR A 352 19.02 -13.17 -20.16
C THR A 352 17.57 -13.63 -20.25
N ILE A 353 17.25 -14.54 -21.16
CA ILE A 353 15.88 -15.05 -21.37
C ILE A 353 15.35 -15.77 -20.12
N PRO A 354 16.09 -16.71 -19.50
CA PRO A 354 15.68 -17.31 -18.23
C PRO A 354 15.47 -16.29 -17.11
N SER A 355 16.24 -15.20 -17.09
CA SER A 355 16.05 -14.12 -16.11
C SER A 355 14.75 -13.37 -16.35
N PHE A 356 14.44 -12.96 -17.59
CA PHE A 356 13.14 -12.36 -17.92
C PHE A 356 11.97 -13.26 -17.51
N ILE A 357 12.04 -14.57 -17.79
CA ILE A 357 11.00 -15.52 -17.39
C ILE A 357 10.79 -15.47 -15.88
N LYS A 358 11.87 -15.57 -15.09
CA LYS A 358 11.80 -15.51 -13.62
C LYS A 358 11.26 -14.19 -13.11
N ILE A 359 11.64 -13.06 -13.71
CA ILE A 359 11.12 -11.74 -13.36
C ILE A 359 9.61 -11.72 -13.54
N PHE A 360 9.12 -12.06 -14.73
CA PHE A 360 7.69 -12.02 -15.04
C PHE A 360 6.89 -13.01 -14.19
N GLU A 361 7.40 -14.22 -13.96
CA GLU A 361 6.77 -15.20 -13.07
C GLU A 361 6.71 -14.70 -11.62
N THR A 362 7.78 -14.09 -11.11
CA THR A 362 7.83 -13.54 -9.75
C THR A 362 6.81 -12.42 -9.56
N LEU A 363 6.70 -11.51 -10.54
CA LEU A 363 5.72 -10.42 -10.51
C LEU A 363 4.29 -10.96 -10.54
N LEU A 364 3.99 -11.89 -11.45
CA LEU A 364 2.66 -12.48 -11.57
C LEU A 364 2.26 -13.25 -10.30
N LEU A 365 3.20 -13.98 -9.67
CA LEU A 365 2.97 -14.67 -8.41
C LEU A 365 2.71 -13.69 -7.24
N ALA A 366 3.26 -12.48 -7.32
CA ALA A 366 3.00 -11.40 -6.37
C ALA A 366 1.69 -10.64 -6.66
N GLY A 367 0.95 -10.99 -7.72
CA GLY A 367 -0.25 -10.28 -8.16
C GLY A 367 0.03 -8.98 -8.92
N ILE A 368 1.28 -8.78 -9.37
CA ILE A 368 1.72 -7.60 -10.13
C ILE A 368 1.70 -7.96 -11.62
N ILE A 369 1.13 -7.11 -12.45
CA ILE A 369 1.07 -7.32 -13.90
C ILE A 369 2.38 -6.82 -14.54
N PRO A 370 3.22 -7.71 -15.09
CA PRO A 370 4.40 -7.28 -15.82
C PRO A 370 3.99 -6.65 -17.15
N VAL A 371 4.50 -5.45 -17.37
CA VAL A 371 4.40 -4.70 -18.61
C VAL A 371 5.69 -4.95 -19.39
N VAL A 372 5.58 -5.76 -20.44
CA VAL A 372 6.73 -6.26 -21.20
C VAL A 372 7.17 -5.19 -22.19
N CYS A 373 8.36 -4.63 -21.99
CA CYS A 373 8.96 -3.68 -22.92
C CYS A 373 10.05 -4.35 -23.75
N THR A 374 10.10 -4.07 -25.06
CA THR A 374 11.33 -4.34 -25.82
C THR A 374 12.45 -3.43 -25.33
N MET A 375 13.70 -3.75 -25.69
CA MET A 375 14.73 -2.72 -25.68
C MET A 375 14.29 -1.54 -26.57
N ALA A 376 14.69 -0.32 -26.24
CA ALA A 376 14.64 0.80 -27.20
C ALA A 376 15.65 0.56 -28.34
N ALA A 377 15.60 1.37 -29.40
CA ALA A 377 16.63 1.39 -30.44
C ALA A 377 18.02 1.56 -29.83
N GLN A 378 19.04 1.06 -30.52
CA GLN A 378 20.41 1.09 -30.05
C GLN A 378 21.34 1.38 -31.22
N GLY A 379 22.40 2.16 -30.98
CA GLY A 379 23.49 2.40 -31.94
C GLY A 379 24.36 1.16 -32.12
N ASN A 380 23.80 0.13 -32.77
CA ASN A 380 24.41 -1.19 -32.97
C ASN A 380 24.79 -1.45 -34.44
N SER A 381 24.63 -0.47 -35.34
CA SER A 381 24.94 -0.61 -36.78
C SER A 381 26.38 -1.05 -37.07
N SER A 382 27.33 -0.77 -36.18
CA SER A 382 28.73 -1.19 -36.31
C SER A 382 29.01 -2.63 -35.87
N SER A 383 28.05 -3.32 -35.24
CA SER A 383 28.23 -4.68 -34.72
C SER A 383 27.09 -5.61 -35.13
N ALA A 384 27.37 -6.49 -36.10
CA ALA A 384 26.40 -7.50 -36.55
C ALA A 384 25.96 -8.45 -35.43
N THR A 385 26.87 -8.80 -34.50
CA THR A 385 26.57 -9.67 -33.35
C THR A 385 25.58 -9.01 -32.40
N GLN A 386 25.83 -7.76 -32.01
CA GLN A 386 24.94 -7.02 -31.10
C GLN A 386 23.59 -6.76 -31.75
N ARG A 387 23.59 -6.39 -33.04
CA ARG A 387 22.38 -6.23 -33.86
C ARG A 387 21.53 -7.50 -33.87
N ALA A 388 22.13 -8.65 -34.15
CA ALA A 388 21.43 -9.93 -34.16
C ALA A 388 20.87 -10.28 -32.77
N GLY A 389 21.65 -10.04 -31.70
CA GLY A 389 21.22 -10.26 -30.32
C GLY A 389 20.03 -9.39 -29.93
N GLU A 390 20.05 -8.10 -30.27
CA GLU A 390 18.95 -7.16 -30.02
C GLU A 390 17.64 -7.64 -30.69
N HIS A 391 17.70 -7.99 -31.98
CA HIS A 391 16.54 -8.51 -32.70
C HIS A 391 16.03 -9.82 -32.11
N LYS A 392 16.94 -10.74 -31.73
CA LYS A 392 16.59 -11.99 -31.07
C LYS A 392 15.83 -11.75 -29.77
N LEU A 393 16.36 -10.89 -28.90
CA LEU A 393 15.74 -10.58 -27.61
C LEU A 393 14.38 -9.88 -27.79
N ASN A 394 14.31 -8.84 -28.63
CA ASN A 394 13.06 -8.11 -28.89
C ASN A 394 11.98 -9.00 -29.52
N ASN A 395 12.35 -9.93 -30.41
CA ASN A 395 11.42 -10.90 -30.98
C ASN A 395 10.93 -11.90 -29.93
N TRP A 396 11.81 -12.36 -29.04
CA TRP A 396 11.42 -13.22 -27.93
C TRP A 396 10.44 -12.49 -26.98
N LEU A 397 10.69 -11.23 -26.63
CA LEU A 397 9.81 -10.42 -25.77
C LEU A 397 8.41 -10.25 -26.39
N ARG A 398 8.34 -9.95 -27.71
CA ARG A 398 7.07 -9.91 -28.46
C ARG A 398 6.31 -11.24 -28.41
N ALA A 399 7.02 -12.34 -28.64
CA ALA A 399 6.43 -13.67 -28.64
C ALA A 399 5.96 -14.07 -27.23
N TYR A 400 6.75 -13.77 -26.22
CA TYR A 400 6.43 -14.03 -24.82
C TYR A 400 5.19 -13.24 -24.40
N ALA A 401 5.16 -11.92 -24.60
CA ALA A 401 4.01 -11.10 -24.23
C ALA A 401 2.72 -11.57 -24.92
N ARG A 402 2.79 -11.96 -26.20
CA ARG A 402 1.64 -12.51 -26.94
C ARG A 402 1.19 -13.86 -26.39
N LYS A 403 2.13 -14.80 -26.17
CA LYS A 403 1.85 -16.12 -25.58
C LYS A 403 1.22 -15.98 -24.19
N GLN A 404 1.76 -15.04 -23.42
CA GLN A 404 1.38 -14.79 -22.04
C GLN A 404 0.22 -13.78 -21.92
N LYS A 405 -0.29 -13.18 -23.00
CA LYS A 405 -1.36 -12.16 -22.96
C LYS A 405 -1.06 -11.02 -21.98
N LEU A 406 0.18 -10.53 -21.97
CA LEU A 406 0.64 -9.45 -21.12
C LEU A 406 0.60 -8.10 -21.85
N PRO A 407 0.45 -6.97 -21.13
CA PRO A 407 0.68 -5.65 -21.72
C PRO A 407 2.06 -5.60 -22.36
N PHE A 408 2.13 -5.05 -23.58
CA PHE A 408 3.35 -5.04 -24.38
C PHE A 408 3.60 -3.66 -24.98
N ILE A 409 4.83 -3.15 -24.82
CA ILE A 409 5.26 -1.86 -25.35
C ILE A 409 6.47 -2.10 -26.25
N ASP A 410 6.31 -1.73 -27.53
CA ASP A 410 7.39 -1.84 -28.53
C ASP A 410 8.21 -0.54 -28.56
N LEU A 411 9.12 -0.40 -27.60
CA LEU A 411 10.00 0.75 -27.50
C LEU A 411 10.99 0.82 -28.67
N HIS A 412 11.40 -0.33 -29.23
CA HIS A 412 12.26 -0.37 -30.41
C HIS A 412 11.53 0.26 -31.60
N LYS A 413 10.29 -0.17 -31.87
CA LYS A 413 9.45 0.43 -32.93
C LYS A 413 9.27 1.94 -32.74
N ALA A 414 9.12 2.40 -31.50
CA ALA A 414 8.91 3.82 -31.20
C ALA A 414 10.15 4.69 -31.44
N THR A 415 11.34 4.09 -31.53
CA THR A 415 12.62 4.82 -31.48
C THR A 415 13.59 4.50 -32.61
N VAL A 416 13.36 3.43 -33.38
CA VAL A 416 14.27 2.95 -34.42
C VAL A 416 14.10 3.70 -35.73
N ASP A 417 15.22 4.08 -36.34
CA ASP A 417 15.28 4.51 -37.73
C ASP A 417 15.20 3.27 -38.63
N PRO A 418 14.15 3.10 -39.46
CA PRO A 418 14.02 1.94 -40.31
C PRO A 418 15.09 1.83 -41.40
N ALA A 419 15.81 2.91 -41.72
CA ALA A 419 16.86 2.90 -42.74
C ALA A 419 18.19 2.35 -42.21
N THR A 420 18.51 2.64 -40.94
CA THR A 420 19.82 2.28 -40.33
C THR A 420 19.69 1.19 -39.28
N GLY A 421 18.50 1.04 -38.71
CA GLY A 421 18.26 0.25 -37.51
C GLY A 421 18.76 0.91 -36.21
N ASP A 422 19.41 2.07 -36.27
CA ASP A 422 19.85 2.79 -35.07
C ASP A 422 18.72 3.69 -34.54
N TRP A 423 19.05 4.59 -33.62
CA TRP A 423 18.10 5.61 -33.15
C TRP A 423 17.62 6.51 -34.28
N LEU A 424 16.34 6.89 -34.24
CA LEU A 424 15.82 8.00 -35.03
C LEU A 424 16.66 9.28 -34.80
N PRO A 425 16.85 10.13 -35.82
CA PRO A 425 17.59 11.37 -35.66
C PRO A 425 17.10 12.21 -34.47
N GLY A 426 18.01 12.51 -33.53
CA GLY A 426 17.73 13.29 -32.34
C GLY A 426 17.06 12.53 -31.19
N TYR A 427 16.87 11.21 -31.30
CA TYR A 427 16.23 10.38 -30.26
C TYR A 427 17.21 9.83 -29.23
N ASN A 428 18.51 9.85 -29.50
CA ASN A 428 19.55 9.53 -28.54
C ASN A 428 20.25 10.78 -28.01
N LYS A 429 20.83 10.67 -26.80
CA LYS A 429 21.61 11.75 -26.20
C LYS A 429 22.83 12.06 -27.05
N ILE A 430 23.36 13.25 -26.84
CA ILE A 430 24.71 13.60 -27.26
C ILE A 430 25.59 13.49 -26.01
N ASP A 431 26.71 12.79 -26.12
CA ASP A 431 27.70 12.68 -25.04
C ASP A 431 28.48 13.99 -24.86
N GLU A 432 29.35 14.03 -23.84
CA GLU A 432 30.18 15.21 -23.54
C GLU A 432 31.16 15.54 -24.67
N ASP A 433 31.54 14.56 -25.48
CA ASP A 433 32.46 14.70 -26.62
C ASP A 433 31.74 15.15 -27.90
N GLY A 434 30.42 15.38 -27.85
CA GLY A 434 29.61 15.85 -28.95
C GLY A 434 29.11 14.74 -29.90
N ASN A 435 29.35 13.48 -29.58
CA ASN A 435 28.92 12.34 -30.38
C ASN A 435 27.57 11.78 -29.91
N PRO A 436 26.79 11.15 -30.81
CA PRO A 436 25.55 10.50 -30.42
C PRO A 436 25.80 9.29 -29.49
N ASP A 437 25.19 9.31 -28.32
CA ASP A 437 25.21 8.21 -27.34
C ASP A 437 24.51 6.98 -27.96
N PRO A 438 25.18 5.82 -28.03
CA PRO A 438 24.58 4.65 -28.67
C PRO A 438 23.48 3.99 -27.83
N SER A 439 23.34 4.32 -26.55
CA SER A 439 22.54 3.59 -25.55
C SER A 439 21.37 4.39 -24.99
N HIS A 440 21.56 5.69 -24.73
CA HIS A 440 20.59 6.45 -23.94
C HIS A 440 19.72 7.35 -24.80
N PRO A 441 18.39 7.40 -24.54
CA PRO A 441 17.50 8.30 -25.24
C PRO A 441 17.76 9.75 -24.86
N SER A 442 17.65 10.65 -25.83
CA SER A 442 17.45 12.08 -25.57
C SER A 442 16.10 12.29 -24.89
N GLU A 443 15.85 13.51 -24.42
CA GLU A 443 14.53 13.88 -23.91
C GLU A 443 13.42 13.73 -24.98
N THR A 444 13.75 13.95 -26.26
CA THR A 444 12.82 13.70 -27.37
C THR A 444 12.51 12.21 -27.51
N GLY A 445 13.54 11.35 -27.45
CA GLY A 445 13.37 9.90 -27.46
C GLY A 445 12.56 9.40 -26.26
N ALA A 446 12.83 9.94 -25.07
CA ALA A 446 12.10 9.61 -23.85
C ALA A 446 10.61 10.02 -23.93
N LYS A 447 10.30 11.19 -24.50
CA LYS A 447 8.91 11.61 -24.77
C LYS A 447 8.19 10.64 -25.72
N ALA A 448 8.86 10.18 -26.77
CA ALA A 448 8.31 9.20 -27.71
C ALA A 448 8.07 7.82 -27.05
N MET A 449 9.01 7.36 -26.22
CA MET A 449 8.86 6.14 -25.42
C MET A 449 7.68 6.23 -24.45
N GLY A 450 7.52 7.37 -23.76
CA GLY A 450 6.38 7.62 -22.87
C GLY A 450 5.04 7.63 -23.59
N LYS A 451 4.98 8.14 -24.83
CA LYS A 451 3.78 8.05 -25.68
C LYS A 451 3.43 6.60 -26.03
N ALA A 452 4.42 5.80 -26.39
CA ALA A 452 4.19 4.37 -26.66
C ALA A 452 3.68 3.62 -25.42
N LEU A 453 4.19 3.97 -24.24
CA LEU A 453 3.71 3.41 -22.97
C LEU A 453 2.28 3.82 -22.65
N SER A 454 1.93 5.12 -22.76
CA SER A 454 0.57 5.58 -22.49
C SER A 454 -0.46 4.92 -23.41
N ASP A 455 -0.15 4.83 -24.71
CA ASP A 455 -1.06 4.25 -25.70
C ASP A 455 -1.32 2.76 -25.44
N ALA A 456 -0.29 2.03 -24.97
CA ALA A 456 -0.42 0.61 -24.69
C ALA A 456 -1.21 0.32 -23.41
N LEU A 457 -1.06 1.15 -22.37
CA LEU A 457 -1.67 0.94 -21.06
C LEU A 457 -3.02 1.62 -20.86
N GLU A 458 -3.43 2.51 -21.77
CA GLU A 458 -4.73 3.20 -21.71
C GLU A 458 -5.91 2.21 -21.61
N ALA A 459 -5.84 1.10 -22.35
CA ALA A 459 -6.87 0.06 -22.35
C ALA A 459 -6.87 -0.81 -21.08
N TRP A 460 -5.82 -0.76 -20.28
CA TRP A 460 -5.65 -1.60 -19.08
C TRP A 460 -6.09 -0.89 -17.81
N THR A 461 -5.80 0.41 -17.72
CA THR A 461 -6.04 1.20 -16.52
C THR A 461 -7.52 1.59 -16.38
N SER A 462 -7.98 1.90 -15.19
CA SER A 462 -9.32 2.46 -14.93
C SER A 462 -9.33 3.96 -15.19
N PRO A 463 -10.45 4.57 -15.60
CA PRO A 463 -10.55 6.03 -15.81
C PRO A 463 -10.61 6.80 -14.48
N VAL A 464 -9.83 6.37 -13.48
CA VAL A 464 -9.72 7.00 -12.17
C VAL A 464 -8.46 7.86 -12.18
N TYR A 465 -8.63 9.13 -11.85
CA TYR A 465 -7.55 10.10 -11.75
C TYR A 465 -7.09 10.23 -10.29
N PRO A 466 -5.83 10.65 -10.06
CA PRO A 466 -5.41 11.06 -8.72
C PRO A 466 -6.23 12.27 -8.24
N THR A 467 -6.18 12.55 -6.95
CA THR A 467 -6.85 13.73 -6.37
C THR A 467 -6.35 15.00 -7.06
N ILE A 468 -7.28 15.84 -7.50
CA ILE A 468 -7.05 17.14 -8.13
C ILE A 468 -7.71 18.21 -7.27
N ALA A 469 -7.11 19.39 -7.19
CA ALA A 469 -7.74 20.50 -6.47
C ALA A 469 -8.92 21.05 -7.29
N GLU A 470 -10.14 20.80 -6.84
CA GLU A 470 -11.35 21.18 -7.56
C GLU A 470 -12.06 22.41 -6.98
N GLU A 471 -11.74 22.78 -5.74
CA GLU A 471 -12.45 23.82 -5.01
C GLU A 471 -11.49 24.72 -4.24
N GLN A 472 -11.91 25.98 -4.06
CA GLN A 472 -11.26 26.96 -3.20
C GLN A 472 -11.93 26.90 -1.82
N ILE A 473 -11.52 25.93 -1.01
CA ILE A 473 -12.03 25.78 0.36
C ILE A 473 -10.98 26.33 1.35
N ALA A 474 -11.45 26.84 2.49
CA ALA A 474 -10.57 27.21 3.61
C ALA A 474 -9.68 26.02 4.03
N ALA A 475 -8.42 26.33 4.35
CA ALA A 475 -7.45 25.32 4.78
C ALA A 475 -7.98 24.55 6.01
N GLY A 476 -7.81 23.21 6.00
CA GLY A 476 -8.25 22.33 7.08
C GLY A 476 -9.63 21.68 6.89
N LEU A 477 -10.44 22.12 5.92
CA LEU A 477 -11.73 21.47 5.58
C LEU A 477 -11.61 20.41 4.48
N THR A 478 -10.46 20.34 3.81
CA THR A 478 -10.13 19.31 2.82
C THR A 478 -8.79 18.69 3.19
N ASN A 479 -8.47 17.55 2.58
CA ASN A 479 -7.15 16.96 2.72
C ASN A 479 -6.05 17.74 1.95
N ASN A 480 -6.40 18.79 1.19
CA ASN A 480 -5.41 19.68 0.56
C ASN A 480 -4.84 20.65 1.61
N LEU A 481 -3.53 20.56 1.84
CA LEU A 481 -2.78 21.39 2.77
C LEU A 481 -2.45 22.77 2.21
N LEU A 482 -2.63 23.01 0.90
CA LEU A 482 -2.36 24.29 0.28
C LEU A 482 -3.58 25.22 0.35
N ALA A 483 -3.38 26.42 0.89
CA ALA A 483 -4.31 27.53 0.70
C ALA A 483 -4.17 28.11 -0.71
N ASN A 484 -5.30 28.58 -1.26
CA ASN A 484 -5.38 29.18 -2.60
C ASN A 484 -5.03 28.24 -3.77
N PRO A 485 -5.54 27.00 -3.80
CA PRO A 485 -5.19 26.03 -4.83
C PRO A 485 -5.71 26.37 -6.23
N LEU A 486 -6.75 27.23 -6.32
CA LEU A 486 -7.35 27.69 -7.58
C LEU A 486 -6.91 29.10 -8.00
N PHE A 487 -5.98 29.72 -7.25
CA PHE A 487 -5.42 31.05 -7.54
C PHE A 487 -6.43 32.20 -7.61
N TYR A 488 -7.53 32.15 -6.84
CA TYR A 488 -8.49 33.26 -6.77
C TYR A 488 -7.98 34.46 -5.96
N THR A 489 -7.19 34.21 -4.91
CA THR A 489 -6.62 35.28 -4.09
C THR A 489 -5.27 35.69 -4.66
N LEU A 490 -5.12 36.94 -5.04
CA LEU A 490 -3.87 37.47 -5.59
C LEU A 490 -3.06 38.17 -4.48
N ASN A 491 -1.75 38.25 -4.64
CA ASN A 491 -0.90 39.07 -3.78
C ASN A 491 -1.25 40.57 -3.93
N GLY A 492 -0.67 41.43 -3.08
CA GLY A 492 -0.94 42.87 -3.12
C GLY A 492 -0.57 43.57 -4.44
N ALA A 493 0.30 42.97 -5.26
CA ALA A 493 0.67 43.48 -6.58
C ALA A 493 -0.25 42.96 -7.71
N GLY A 494 -1.10 41.96 -7.44
CA GLY A 494 -1.96 41.31 -8.42
C GLY A 494 -1.21 40.44 -9.45
N ASP A 495 0.09 40.21 -9.27
CA ASP A 495 0.94 39.55 -10.26
C ASP A 495 1.23 38.07 -9.94
N ALA A 496 0.94 37.60 -8.73
CA ALA A 496 1.13 36.22 -8.29
C ALA A 496 0.05 35.78 -7.29
N PRO A 497 -0.14 34.47 -7.04
CA PRO A 497 -1.10 34.01 -6.06
C PRO A 497 -0.64 34.39 -4.65
N ASP A 498 -1.59 34.64 -3.76
CA ASP A 498 -1.27 35.00 -2.38
C ASP A 498 -0.44 33.91 -1.66
N GLY A 499 0.48 34.37 -0.81
CA GLY A 499 1.43 33.52 -0.08
C GLY A 499 2.63 33.01 -0.90
N TRP A 500 2.83 33.45 -2.14
CA TRP A 500 4.04 33.17 -2.93
C TRP A 500 5.03 34.34 -2.91
N THR A 501 6.31 34.02 -2.75
CA THR A 501 7.41 34.98 -2.70
C THR A 501 8.18 35.01 -4.01
N THR A 502 8.59 36.21 -4.45
CA THR A 502 9.47 36.41 -5.60
C THR A 502 10.92 36.15 -5.24
N VAL A 503 11.58 35.25 -5.97
CA VAL A 503 13.03 35.01 -5.86
C VAL A 503 13.78 35.65 -7.03
N THR A 504 13.27 35.43 -8.25
CA THR A 504 13.78 36.07 -9.46
C THR A 504 12.64 36.84 -10.11
N ALA A 505 12.84 38.15 -10.31
CA ALA A 505 11.88 39.00 -11.00
C ALA A 505 11.81 38.63 -12.49
N GLY A 506 10.58 38.62 -13.02
CA GLY A 506 10.25 38.27 -14.39
C GLY A 506 8.78 38.54 -14.65
N THR A 507 8.24 38.08 -15.77
CA THR A 507 6.81 38.21 -16.05
C THR A 507 6.03 37.21 -15.20
N SER A 508 4.95 37.67 -14.58
CA SER A 508 4.01 36.88 -13.82
C SER A 508 2.62 37.47 -14.02
N SER A 509 1.66 36.65 -14.41
CA SER A 509 0.28 37.09 -14.65
C SER A 509 -0.71 35.99 -14.30
N ILE A 510 -1.90 36.38 -13.86
CA ILE A 510 -2.99 35.47 -13.52
C ILE A 510 -4.23 35.86 -14.32
N ALA A 511 -4.86 34.88 -14.96
CA ALA A 511 -6.06 35.08 -15.75
C ALA A 511 -7.07 33.93 -15.49
N PRO A 512 -8.39 34.18 -15.60
CA PRO A 512 -9.40 33.12 -15.50
C PRO A 512 -9.14 31.99 -16.50
N ASP A 513 -9.35 30.75 -16.07
CA ASP A 513 -9.33 29.59 -16.97
C ASP A 513 -10.70 29.47 -17.67
N PRO A 514 -10.81 29.73 -18.98
CA PRO A 514 -12.10 29.67 -19.68
C PRO A 514 -12.63 28.24 -19.83
N GLU A 515 -11.77 27.22 -19.72
CA GLU A 515 -12.09 25.82 -19.98
C GLU A 515 -12.06 24.96 -18.70
N GLY A 516 -11.78 25.56 -17.54
CA GLY A 516 -11.54 24.83 -16.30
C GLY A 516 -11.98 25.57 -15.04
N LYS A 517 -11.33 25.22 -13.92
CA LYS A 517 -11.65 25.75 -12.59
C LYS A 517 -10.54 26.67 -12.13
N GLY A 518 -10.92 27.83 -11.59
CA GLY A 518 -9.95 28.78 -11.04
C GLY A 518 -9.29 29.66 -12.10
N ASN A 519 -8.07 30.08 -11.79
CA ASN A 519 -7.24 30.88 -12.68
C ASN A 519 -6.01 30.10 -13.16
N ILE A 520 -5.47 30.50 -14.29
CA ILE A 520 -4.17 30.09 -14.81
C ILE A 520 -3.13 31.08 -14.33
N TRP A 521 -2.05 30.55 -13.74
CA TRP A 521 -0.85 31.33 -13.42
C TRP A 521 0.20 31.13 -14.50
N THR A 522 0.58 32.22 -15.16
CA THR A 522 1.59 32.25 -16.22
C THR A 522 2.86 32.93 -15.71
N LEU A 523 4.01 32.31 -15.97
CA LEU A 523 5.34 32.80 -15.59
C LEU A 523 6.29 32.76 -16.80
N ARG A 524 7.18 33.76 -16.89
CA ARG A 524 8.33 33.78 -17.82
C ARG A 524 9.53 34.48 -17.18
N ASN A 525 10.73 33.91 -17.34
CA ASN A 525 11.98 34.40 -16.74
C ASN A 525 11.84 34.68 -15.23
N SER A 526 11.06 33.85 -14.54
CA SER A 526 10.58 34.13 -13.18
C SER A 526 10.77 32.91 -12.30
N LYS A 527 11.12 33.15 -11.03
CA LYS A 527 11.21 32.12 -9.99
C LYS A 527 10.42 32.56 -8.78
N ARG A 528 9.48 31.72 -8.35
CA ARG A 528 8.58 31.97 -7.23
C ARG A 528 8.60 30.78 -6.26
N THR A 529 8.44 31.07 -4.97
CA THR A 529 8.52 30.05 -3.92
C THR A 529 7.44 30.20 -2.87
N LYS A 530 7.01 29.09 -2.28
CA LYS A 530 6.09 29.07 -1.13
C LYS A 530 6.59 28.09 -0.09
N GLN A 531 6.84 28.57 1.13
CA GLN A 531 7.24 27.71 2.24
C GLN A 531 6.01 26.97 2.78
N ILE A 532 6.21 25.71 3.15
CA ILE A 532 5.18 24.85 3.75
C ILE A 532 5.75 24.12 4.96
N THR A 533 4.85 23.83 5.90
CA THR A 533 5.11 22.96 7.05
C THR A 533 4.74 21.54 6.68
N LEU A 534 5.55 20.59 7.12
CA LEU A 534 5.35 19.17 6.93
C LEU A 534 5.40 18.44 8.28
N THR A 535 4.74 17.30 8.35
CA THR A 535 4.82 16.40 9.51
C THR A 535 5.59 15.14 9.09
N PRO A 536 6.74 14.83 9.71
CA PRO A 536 7.47 13.60 9.42
C PRO A 536 6.59 12.36 9.49
N GLY A 537 6.73 11.45 8.53
CA GLY A 537 5.94 10.22 8.43
C GLY A 537 4.60 10.36 7.71
N ASP A 538 4.08 11.58 7.48
CA ASP A 538 2.87 11.76 6.68
C ASP A 538 3.09 11.28 5.23
N LYS A 539 2.10 10.59 4.68
CA LYS A 539 2.02 10.27 3.25
C LYS A 539 1.28 11.39 2.54
N LEU A 540 1.94 12.01 1.55
CA LEU A 540 1.42 13.17 0.83
C LEU A 540 1.41 12.94 -0.69
N GLY A 541 0.44 13.54 -1.38
CA GLY A 541 0.36 13.61 -2.83
C GLY A 541 0.52 15.04 -3.34
N PHE A 542 1.54 15.31 -4.15
CA PHE A 542 1.75 16.62 -4.77
C PHE A 542 1.30 16.59 -6.22
N GLY A 543 0.42 17.51 -6.62
CA GLY A 543 -0.08 17.57 -7.99
C GLY A 543 -0.43 18.96 -8.48
N PHE A 544 -0.37 19.13 -9.80
CA PHE A 544 -0.63 20.39 -10.50
C PHE A 544 -0.83 20.15 -12.00
N PHE A 545 -1.62 20.99 -12.67
CA PHE A 545 -1.60 21.05 -14.12
C PHE A 545 -0.44 21.92 -14.60
N ILE A 546 0.19 21.52 -15.70
CA ILE A 546 1.27 22.26 -16.34
C ILE A 546 1.12 22.25 -17.86
N LYS A 547 1.47 23.38 -18.48
CA LYS A 547 1.60 23.54 -19.94
C LYS A 547 2.80 24.44 -20.24
N SER A 548 3.57 24.08 -21.25
CA SER A 548 4.69 24.87 -21.77
C SER A 548 4.73 24.74 -23.28
N ASN A 549 4.90 25.86 -24.00
CA ASN A 549 4.78 25.89 -25.45
C ASN A 549 6.13 25.78 -26.20
N ALA A 550 7.26 25.64 -25.48
CA ALA A 550 8.59 25.58 -26.09
C ALA A 550 9.54 24.64 -25.34
N ASP A 551 10.53 24.12 -26.07
CA ASP A 551 11.61 23.27 -25.54
C ASP A 551 12.67 24.13 -24.83
N VAL A 552 12.28 24.68 -23.69
CA VAL A 552 13.12 25.51 -22.81
C VAL A 552 12.88 25.08 -21.37
N GLN A 553 13.93 25.16 -20.55
CA GLN A 553 13.89 24.71 -19.16
C GLN A 553 12.78 25.37 -18.33
N PHE A 554 12.01 24.54 -17.65
CA PHE A 554 11.14 24.90 -16.54
C PHE A 554 11.10 23.83 -15.44
N GLU A 555 10.58 24.21 -14.28
CA GLU A 555 10.58 23.39 -13.08
C GLU A 555 9.36 23.70 -12.20
N PHE A 556 8.79 22.67 -11.58
CA PHE A 556 7.82 22.82 -10.49
C PHE A 556 7.97 21.63 -9.52
N TYR A 557 8.52 21.88 -8.34
CA TYR A 557 8.91 20.84 -7.40
C TYR A 557 8.84 21.28 -5.93
N ILE A 558 8.98 20.32 -5.02
CA ILE A 558 9.09 20.53 -3.59
C ILE A 558 10.53 20.26 -3.15
N ALA A 559 11.22 21.29 -2.67
CA ALA A 559 12.55 21.21 -2.09
C ALA A 559 12.47 20.95 -0.57
N GLN A 560 13.28 20.03 -0.05
CA GLN A 560 13.37 19.81 1.39
C GLN A 560 13.95 21.05 2.10
N GLY A 561 13.27 21.57 3.12
CA GLY A 561 13.66 22.81 3.79
C GLY A 561 13.47 24.05 2.90
N SER A 562 14.53 24.46 2.21
CA SER A 562 14.59 25.71 1.44
C SER A 562 14.73 25.51 -0.08
N ALA A 563 14.49 26.56 -0.85
CA ALA A 563 14.63 26.57 -2.30
C ALA A 563 16.07 26.33 -2.83
N SER A 564 17.09 26.34 -1.95
CA SER A 564 18.48 26.02 -2.29
C SER A 564 18.83 24.55 -2.07
N SER A 565 17.92 23.75 -1.51
CA SER A 565 18.15 22.33 -1.30
C SER A 565 18.33 21.58 -2.61
N THR A 566 19.18 20.56 -2.57
CA THR A 566 19.40 19.61 -3.66
C THR A 566 18.64 18.30 -3.47
N ASN A 567 17.89 18.16 -2.37
CA ASN A 567 17.02 17.02 -2.09
C ASN A 567 15.57 17.45 -2.29
N TYR A 568 14.84 16.70 -3.09
CA TYR A 568 13.46 17.00 -3.47
C TYR A 568 12.54 15.91 -2.95
N LEU A 569 11.32 16.31 -2.61
CA LEU A 569 10.30 15.39 -2.13
C LEU A 569 9.41 14.90 -3.27
N ALA A 570 9.10 15.79 -4.22
CA ALA A 570 8.31 15.49 -5.41
C ALA A 570 8.48 16.59 -6.48
N GLY A 571 8.08 16.28 -7.71
CA GLY A 571 7.87 17.27 -8.77
C GLY A 571 8.74 17.08 -10.01
N MET A 572 8.71 18.09 -10.88
CA MET A 572 9.43 18.13 -12.15
C MET A 572 10.63 19.08 -12.04
N ARG A 573 11.83 18.58 -12.37
CA ARG A 573 13.08 19.34 -12.30
C ARG A 573 13.84 19.29 -13.61
N THR A 574 14.53 20.39 -13.95
CA THR A 574 15.33 20.52 -15.17
C THR A 574 14.58 20.06 -16.43
N TRP A 575 13.30 20.42 -16.55
CA TRP A 575 12.44 19.93 -17.63
C TRP A 575 12.58 20.82 -18.87
N ASN A 576 13.24 20.33 -19.92
CA ASN A 576 13.58 21.14 -21.10
C ASN A 576 12.72 20.81 -22.34
N LYS A 577 11.59 20.13 -22.15
CA LYS A 577 10.68 19.76 -23.24
C LYS A 577 9.28 20.29 -23.03
N LYS A 578 8.69 20.80 -24.09
CA LYS A 578 7.33 21.33 -24.07
C LYS A 578 6.30 20.27 -23.65
N VAL A 579 5.30 20.74 -22.92
CA VAL A 579 4.08 19.99 -22.55
C VAL A 579 2.95 20.71 -23.27
N ASP A 580 2.53 20.14 -24.40
CA ASP A 580 1.77 20.83 -25.44
C ASP A 580 0.39 21.32 -24.96
N ASP A 581 -0.28 20.49 -24.17
CA ASP A 581 -1.57 20.77 -23.55
C ASP A 581 -1.47 20.79 -22.03
N PHE A 582 -2.53 21.20 -21.34
CA PHE A 582 -2.56 21.06 -19.88
C PHE A 582 -2.57 19.59 -19.51
N SER A 583 -1.43 19.11 -18.99
CA SER A 583 -1.29 17.77 -18.42
C SER A 583 -1.24 17.86 -16.91
N TYR A 584 -1.92 16.94 -16.23
CA TYR A 584 -1.81 16.80 -14.78
C TYR A 584 -0.56 16.01 -14.41
N PHE A 585 0.27 16.60 -13.54
CA PHE A 585 1.34 15.92 -12.83
C PHE A 585 0.85 15.54 -11.43
N TYR A 586 1.25 14.37 -10.96
CA TYR A 586 0.99 13.92 -9.60
C TYR A 586 2.08 12.94 -9.14
N GLN A 587 2.57 13.10 -7.91
CA GLN A 587 3.54 12.22 -7.29
C GLN A 587 3.26 12.09 -5.79
N GLU A 588 3.25 10.85 -5.28
CA GLU A 588 3.16 10.56 -3.86
C GLU A 588 4.55 10.46 -3.23
N PHE A 589 4.67 10.87 -1.97
CA PHE A 589 5.88 10.71 -1.18
C PHE A 589 5.55 10.59 0.31
N VAL A 590 6.47 9.99 1.08
CA VAL A 590 6.42 9.99 2.55
C VAL A 590 7.37 11.07 3.04
N VAL A 591 6.90 11.93 3.94
CA VAL A 591 7.73 12.98 4.54
C VAL A 591 8.87 12.31 5.33
N PRO A 592 10.15 12.55 4.99
CA PRO A 592 11.27 11.90 5.67
C PRO A 592 11.36 12.27 7.15
N SER A 593 11.97 11.39 7.95
CA SER A 593 12.25 11.67 9.36
C SER A 593 13.04 12.98 9.53
N GLY A 594 12.65 13.80 10.52
CA GLY A 594 13.27 15.09 10.80
C GLY A 594 12.94 16.22 9.82
N VAL A 595 12.15 15.97 8.77
CA VAL A 595 11.74 17.00 7.80
C VAL A 595 10.42 17.63 8.22
N THR A 596 10.49 18.83 8.80
CA THR A 596 9.31 19.59 9.25
C THR A 596 8.95 20.77 8.34
N THR A 597 9.82 21.10 7.38
CA THR A 597 9.60 22.21 6.45
C THR A 597 10.05 21.83 5.05
N ALA A 598 9.37 22.41 4.06
CA ALA A 598 9.74 22.32 2.66
C ALA A 598 9.37 23.60 1.91
N THR A 599 9.87 23.73 0.69
CA THR A 599 9.59 24.87 -0.17
C THR A 599 9.09 24.40 -1.52
N LEU A 600 7.87 24.79 -1.90
CA LEU A 600 7.43 24.69 -3.29
C LEU A 600 8.22 25.70 -4.11
N VAL A 601 8.72 25.28 -5.27
CA VAL A 601 9.48 26.11 -6.21
C VAL A 601 8.86 25.96 -7.58
N ILE A 602 8.52 27.08 -8.21
CA ILE A 602 8.17 27.15 -9.63
C ILE A 602 9.13 28.10 -10.32
N SER A 603 9.73 27.67 -11.43
CA SER A 603 10.78 28.40 -12.12
C SER A 603 10.75 28.15 -13.62
N CYS A 604 11.03 29.18 -14.41
CA CYS A 604 11.13 29.07 -15.86
C CYS A 604 12.15 30.04 -16.44
N GLY A 605 12.79 29.64 -17.53
CA GLY A 605 13.60 30.52 -18.37
C GLY A 605 12.75 31.36 -19.33
N ALA A 606 13.23 31.52 -20.57
CA ALA A 606 12.60 32.36 -21.59
C ALA A 606 11.32 31.76 -22.23
N VAL A 607 10.58 30.93 -21.50
CA VAL A 607 9.34 30.26 -21.94
C VAL A 607 8.19 30.61 -21.00
N ASP A 608 6.98 30.69 -21.55
CA ASP A 608 5.77 30.75 -20.72
C ASP A 608 5.48 29.37 -20.17
N ILE A 609 5.48 29.26 -18.85
CA ILE A 609 4.85 28.13 -18.17
C ILE A 609 3.50 28.57 -17.65
N ASN A 610 2.50 27.70 -17.82
CA ASN A 610 1.15 27.92 -17.37
C ASN A 610 0.80 26.79 -16.40
N THR A 611 0.37 27.14 -15.20
CA THR A 611 -0.07 26.17 -14.18
C THR A 611 -1.42 26.54 -13.59
N LYS A 612 -2.16 25.55 -13.13
CA LYS A 612 -3.46 25.68 -12.48
C LYS A 612 -3.71 24.52 -11.52
N GLN A 613 -4.67 24.69 -10.61
CA GLN A 613 -5.17 23.66 -9.68
C GLN A 613 -4.04 22.91 -8.95
N ILE A 614 -3.34 23.62 -8.06
CA ILE A 614 -2.23 23.04 -7.29
C ILE A 614 -2.74 22.34 -6.01
N GLY A 615 -2.14 21.22 -5.66
CA GLY A 615 -2.52 20.47 -4.47
C GLY A 615 -1.35 19.81 -3.77
N LEU A 616 -1.42 19.80 -2.44
CA LEU A 616 -0.61 18.95 -1.57
C LEU A 616 -1.57 18.21 -0.64
N PHE A 617 -1.91 16.98 -0.99
CA PHE A 617 -2.97 16.23 -0.34
C PHE A 617 -2.38 15.32 0.73
N LYS A 618 -2.99 15.30 1.92
CA LYS A 618 -2.76 14.24 2.90
C LYS A 618 -3.50 12.98 2.46
N LEU A 619 -2.79 11.86 2.38
CA LEU A 619 -3.27 10.57 1.86
C LEU A 619 -3.60 9.58 2.95
#